data_AF-A0A939GLM5-F1
#
_entry.id   AF-A0A939GLM5-F1
#
_cell.length_a   1.000
_cell.length_b   1.000
_cell.length_c   1.000
_cell.angle_alpha   90.00
_cell.angle_beta   90.00
_cell.angle_gamma   90.00
#
_symmetry.space_group_name_H-M   'P 1'
#
loop_
_entity.id
_entity.type
_entity.pdbx_description
1 polymer ?
#
loop_
_entity_poly.entity_id
_entity_poly.type
_entity_poly.pdbx_seq_one_letter_code
_entity_poly.pdbx_strand_id
1 'polypeptide(L)'
;MLGTIVTWFILSLFVGLIGSSRKIGFWSAFFLSLFLSPLLGLIFTIVSKSQSQEAFEQRTLDLHHKQLQTMQQGSFVRPSVSDELRKLKQLADEGLLSSAEYEAQRSKILGN
;
A
#
# COMPACT_ATOMS: atom_id res chain seq x y z
N MET A 1 -11.28 29.44 38.85
CA MET A 1 -10.93 28.01 38.98
C MET A 1 -11.74 27.13 38.02
N LEU A 2 -13.08 27.23 37.98
CA LEU A 2 -13.90 26.40 37.09
C LEU A 2 -13.67 26.69 35.59
N GLY A 3 -13.56 27.97 35.20
CA GLY A 3 -13.36 28.36 33.80
C GLY A 3 -12.07 27.82 33.17
N THR A 4 -10.98 27.74 33.94
CA THR A 4 -9.70 27.19 33.49
C THR A 4 -9.80 25.70 33.16
N ILE A 5 -10.54 24.94 33.97
CA ILE A 5 -10.76 23.49 33.77
C ILE A 5 -11.62 23.27 32.53
N VAL A 6 -12.67 24.07 32.33
CA VAL A 6 -13.55 23.96 31.16
C VAL A 6 -12.79 24.28 29.87
N THR A 7 -12.00 25.36 29.84
CA THR A 7 -11.15 25.71 28.70
C THR A 7 -10.14 24.61 28.39
N TRP A 8 -9.50 24.03 29.41
CA TRP A 8 -8.56 22.92 29.25
C TRP A 8 -9.19 21.67 28.64
N PHE A 9 -10.40 21.33 29.11
CA PHE A 9 -11.14 20.18 28.62
C PHE A 9 -11.57 20.37 27.15
N ILE A 10 -12.02 21.57 26.77
CA ILE A 10 -12.36 21.92 25.39
C ILE A 10 -11.13 21.84 24.49
N LEU A 11 -9.99 22.40 24.89
CA LEU A 11 -8.75 22.29 24.13
C LEU A 11 -8.34 20.83 23.95
N SER A 12 -8.47 20.02 24.99
CA SER A 12 -8.15 18.59 24.92
C SER A 12 -9.07 17.85 23.95
N LEU A 13 -10.34 18.21 23.91
CA LEU A 13 -11.33 17.67 22.98
C LEU A 13 -10.95 17.96 21.52
N PHE A 14 -10.52 19.19 21.21
CA PHE A 14 -10.04 19.57 19.87
C PHE A 14 -8.81 18.75 19.44
N VAL A 15 -7.85 18.56 20.35
CA VAL A 15 -6.68 17.71 20.07
C VAL A 15 -7.09 16.26 19.81
N GLY A 16 -8.06 15.73 20.56
CA GLY A 16 -8.65 14.42 20.33
C GLY A 16 -9.27 14.29 18.94
N LEU A 17 -10.06 15.28 18.50
CA LEU A 17 -10.67 15.29 17.16
C LEU A 17 -9.62 15.24 16.04
N ILE A 18 -8.53 15.99 16.18
CA ILE A 18 -7.39 15.95 15.24
C ILE A 18 -6.75 14.55 15.23
N GLY A 19 -6.60 13.94 16.41
CA GLY A 19 -6.05 12.60 16.57
C GLY A 19 -6.93 11.47 16.08
N SER A 20 -8.23 11.69 15.85
CA SER A 20 -9.13 10.68 15.27
C SER A 20 -8.71 10.25 13.86
N SER A 21 -7.97 11.11 13.14
CA SER A 21 -7.44 10.82 11.80
C SER A 21 -6.07 10.12 11.81
N ARG A 22 -5.50 9.89 13.01
CA ARG A 22 -4.17 9.33 13.22
C ARG A 22 -4.29 7.93 13.82
N LYS A 23 -3.22 7.12 13.70
CA LYS A 23 -3.18 5.76 14.27
C LYS A 23 -3.43 5.75 15.78
N ILE A 24 -2.97 6.79 16.47
CA ILE A 24 -3.16 6.94 17.91
C ILE A 24 -4.66 6.89 18.25
N GLY A 25 -5.49 7.59 17.46
CA GLY A 25 -6.93 7.65 17.64
C GLY A 25 -7.39 8.77 18.57
N PHE A 26 -8.70 8.99 18.62
CA PHE A 26 -9.33 10.06 19.40
C PHE A 26 -9.03 9.94 20.89
N TRP A 27 -9.28 8.77 21.48
CA TRP A 27 -9.18 8.55 22.92
C TRP A 27 -7.76 8.75 23.45
N SER A 28 -6.76 8.20 22.77
CA SER A 28 -5.38 8.37 23.20
C SER A 28 -4.90 9.81 23.03
N ALA A 29 -5.25 10.50 21.94
CA ALA A 29 -4.89 11.90 21.72
C ALA A 29 -5.55 12.82 22.76
N PHE A 30 -6.82 12.56 23.09
CA PHE A 30 -7.56 13.25 24.14
C PHE A 30 -6.94 13.04 25.52
N PHE A 31 -6.64 11.80 25.93
CA PHE A 31 -6.05 11.52 27.23
C PHE A 31 -4.61 12.03 27.36
N LEU A 32 -3.79 11.92 26.31
CA LEU A 32 -2.44 12.53 26.31
C LEU A 32 -2.52 14.05 26.50
N SER A 33 -3.44 14.68 25.78
CA SER A 33 -3.71 16.11 25.86
C SER A 33 -4.18 16.54 27.25
N LEU A 34 -5.06 15.75 27.87
CA LEU A 34 -5.60 16.00 29.21
C LEU A 34 -4.54 15.86 30.32
N PHE A 35 -3.61 14.90 30.18
CA PHE A 35 -2.63 14.55 31.23
C PHE A 35 -1.28 15.29 31.11
N LEU A 36 -0.77 15.51 29.89
CA LEU A 36 0.54 16.16 29.66
C LEU A 36 0.42 17.66 29.40
N SER A 37 -0.56 18.04 28.58
CA SER A 37 -0.97 19.39 28.18
C SER A 37 -1.49 19.33 26.74
N PRO A 38 -2.41 20.24 26.35
CA PRO A 38 -2.90 20.30 24.98
C PRO A 38 -1.82 20.47 23.92
N LEU A 39 -0.75 21.20 24.24
CA LEU A 39 0.39 21.32 23.32
C LEU A 39 1.12 20.00 23.13
N LEU A 40 1.47 19.30 24.22
CA LEU A 40 2.20 18.04 24.12
C LEU A 40 1.32 16.96 23.46
N GLY A 41 0.04 16.87 23.82
CA GLY A 41 -0.90 15.96 23.19
C GLY A 41 -1.00 16.18 21.69
N LEU A 42 -1.02 17.44 21.24
CA LEU A 42 -1.04 17.78 19.81
C LEU A 42 0.25 17.36 19.10
N ILE A 43 1.42 17.63 19.69
CA ILE A 43 2.72 17.25 19.12
C ILE A 43 2.80 15.73 18.93
N PHE A 44 2.49 14.95 19.97
CA PHE A 44 2.47 13.48 19.88
C PHE A 44 1.47 12.97 18.85
N THR A 45 0.31 13.62 18.75
CA THR A 45 -0.73 13.26 17.78
C THR A 45 -0.26 13.50 16.34
N ILE A 46 0.43 14.61 16.08
CA ILE A 46 0.94 14.94 14.74
C ILE A 46 2.12 14.03 14.36
N VAL A 47 3.01 13.72 15.30
CA VAL A 47 4.16 12.82 15.10
C VAL A 47 3.74 11.35 14.94
N SER A 48 2.56 10.98 15.45
CA SER A 48 2.01 9.63 15.28
C SER A 48 1.85 9.29 13.80
N LYS A 49 2.29 8.08 13.41
CA LYS A 49 2.19 7.57 12.03
C LYS A 49 0.75 7.71 11.51
N SER A 50 0.62 8.14 10.25
CA SER A 50 -0.66 8.16 9.56
C SER A 50 -1.09 6.74 9.22
N GLN A 51 -2.38 6.46 9.37
CA GLN A 51 -3.00 5.15 9.08
C GLN A 51 -2.75 4.67 7.63
N SER A 52 -2.44 5.59 6.71
CA SER A 52 -2.11 5.30 5.31
C SER A 52 -0.80 4.56 5.10
N GLN A 53 0.20 4.70 5.98
CA GLN A 53 1.47 3.99 5.83
C GLN A 53 1.31 2.50 6.13
N GLU A 54 0.46 2.14 7.10
CA GLU A 54 0.24 0.74 7.48
C GLU A 54 -0.60 -0.01 6.44
N ALA A 55 -1.58 0.65 5.83
CA ALA A 55 -2.35 0.04 4.75
C ALA A 55 -1.49 -0.25 3.52
N PHE A 56 -0.45 0.57 3.27
CA PHE A 56 0.51 0.31 2.21
C PHE A 56 1.46 -0.83 2.58
N GLU A 57 1.98 -0.83 3.81
CA GLU A 57 2.87 -1.87 4.32
C GLU A 57 2.18 -3.25 4.34
N GLN A 58 0.94 -3.32 4.83
CA GLN A 58 0.12 -4.53 4.77
C GLN A 58 -0.12 -5.01 3.34
N ARG A 59 -0.49 -4.11 2.43
CA ARG A 59 -0.66 -4.46 1.02
C ARG A 59 0.64 -5.00 0.42
N THR A 60 1.79 -4.42 0.73
CA THR A 60 3.07 -4.91 0.21
C THR A 60 3.46 -6.28 0.77
N LEU A 61 3.19 -6.53 2.06
CA LEU A 61 3.44 -7.83 2.69
C LEU A 61 2.50 -8.91 2.16
N ASP A 62 1.22 -8.60 1.99
CA ASP A 62 0.23 -9.52 1.42
C ASP A 62 0.53 -9.86 -0.04
N LEU A 63 0.99 -8.88 -0.83
CA LEU A 63 1.41 -9.10 -2.22
C LEU A 63 2.64 -10.00 -2.28
N HIS A 64 3.65 -9.75 -1.42
CA HIS A 64 4.84 -10.60 -1.31
C HIS A 64 4.47 -12.04 -0.94
N HIS A 65 3.56 -12.22 0.03
CA HIS A 65 3.17 -13.54 0.47
C HIS A 65 2.36 -14.29 -0.61
N LYS A 66 1.41 -13.62 -1.28
CA LYS A 66 0.68 -14.18 -2.42
C LYS A 66 1.61 -14.53 -3.58
N GLN A 67 2.65 -13.74 -3.81
CA GLN A 67 3.64 -14.01 -4.85
C GLN A 67 4.46 -15.27 -4.52
N LEU A 68 4.92 -15.43 -3.28
CA LEU A 68 5.63 -16.64 -2.84
C LEU A 68 4.74 -17.87 -2.79
N GLN A 69 3.47 -17.74 -2.39
CA GLN A 69 2.51 -18.83 -2.46
C GLN A 69 2.24 -19.25 -3.92
N THR A 70 2.14 -18.29 -4.84
CA THR A 70 2.03 -18.59 -6.29
C THR A 70 3.32 -19.20 -6.85
N MET A 71 4.49 -18.86 -6.27
CA MET A 71 5.78 -19.48 -6.60
C MET A 71 5.94 -20.89 -6.03
N GLN A 72 5.45 -21.16 -4.82
CA GLN A 72 5.53 -22.47 -4.16
C GLN A 72 4.44 -23.44 -4.63
N GLN A 73 3.23 -22.94 -4.94
CA GLN A 73 2.16 -23.72 -5.56
C GLN A 73 2.31 -23.74 -7.09
N GLY A 74 3.45 -24.21 -7.62
CA GLY A 74 3.58 -24.79 -8.98
C GLY A 74 2.86 -24.12 -10.17
N SER A 75 2.51 -22.84 -10.10
CA SER A 75 1.70 -22.12 -11.09
C SER A 75 2.25 -20.71 -11.22
N PHE A 76 3.56 -20.67 -11.37
CA PHE A 76 4.23 -19.50 -11.87
C PHE A 76 3.99 -19.42 -13.37
N VAL A 77 2.86 -18.84 -13.76
CA VAL A 77 2.73 -18.25 -15.09
C VAL A 77 3.53 -16.94 -15.08
N ARG A 78 4.85 -17.01 -14.87
CA ARG A 78 5.70 -16.13 -15.67
C ARG A 78 5.43 -16.61 -17.10
N PRO A 79 5.07 -15.74 -18.04
CA PRO A 79 5.14 -16.10 -19.44
C PRO A 79 6.54 -16.67 -19.65
N SER A 80 6.64 -18.00 -19.77
CA SER A 80 7.92 -18.60 -20.09
C SER A 80 8.28 -18.04 -21.45
N VAL A 81 9.57 -17.77 -21.69
CA VAL A 81 10.03 -17.41 -23.03
C VAL A 81 9.49 -18.42 -24.07
N SER A 82 9.37 -19.69 -23.67
CA SER A 82 8.72 -20.74 -24.46
C SER A 82 7.21 -20.54 -24.68
N ASP A 83 6.48 -20.04 -23.69
CA ASP A 83 5.03 -19.78 -23.80
C ASP A 83 4.74 -18.56 -24.67
N GLU A 84 5.58 -17.52 -24.58
CA GLU A 84 5.50 -16.36 -25.48
C GLU A 84 5.82 -16.76 -26.93
N LEU A 85 6.86 -17.56 -27.14
CA LEU A 85 7.19 -18.10 -28.47
C LEU A 85 6.08 -19.00 -29.04
N ARG A 86 5.39 -19.79 -28.19
CA ARG A 86 4.24 -20.59 -28.61
C ARG A 86 3.04 -19.74 -29.01
N LYS A 87 2.73 -18.68 -28.24
CA LYS A 87 1.65 -17.73 -28.60
C LYS A 87 1.96 -17.00 -29.90
N LEU A 88 3.21 -16.57 -30.09
CA LEU A 88 3.64 -15.95 -31.36
C LEU A 88 3.43 -16.88 -32.54
N LYS A 89 3.82 -18.16 -32.40
CA LYS A 89 3.64 -19.15 -33.46
C LYS A 89 2.16 -19.40 -33.75
N GLN A 90 1.34 -19.51 -32.70
CA GLN A 90 -0.09 -19.70 -32.84
C GLN A 90 -0.76 -18.54 -33.59
N LEU A 91 -0.41 -17.29 -33.26
CA LEU A 91 -0.96 -16.11 -33.93
C LEU A 91 -0.52 -16.00 -35.41
N ALA A 92 0.69 -16.48 -35.73
CA ALA A 92 1.17 -16.59 -37.10
C ALA A 92 0.42 -17.69 -37.88
N ASP A 93 0.20 -18.85 -37.26
CA ASP A 93 -0.54 -19.97 -37.85
C ASP A 93 -2.04 -19.62 -38.04
N GLU A 94 -2.61 -18.78 -37.17
CA GLU A 94 -3.98 -18.23 -37.29
C GLU A 94 -4.10 -17.15 -38.39
N GLY A 95 -2.99 -16.78 -39.04
CA GLY A 95 -2.97 -15.77 -40.11
C GLY A 95 -3.20 -14.33 -39.64
N LEU A 96 -3.14 -14.10 -38.32
CA LEU A 96 -3.32 -12.78 -37.69
C LEU A 96 -2.01 -11.97 -37.65
N LEU A 97 -0.88 -12.61 -37.96
CA LEU A 97 0.46 -12.02 -37.90
C LEU A 97 1.18 -12.25 -39.24
N SER A 98 1.74 -11.18 -39.81
CA SER A 98 2.60 -11.28 -40.99
C SER A 98 3.92 -11.96 -40.64
N SER A 99 4.51 -12.70 -41.58
CA SER A 99 5.80 -13.38 -41.39
C SER A 99 6.93 -12.41 -40.97
N ALA A 100 6.86 -11.16 -41.40
CA ALA A 100 7.81 -10.11 -40.99
C ALA A 100 7.62 -9.64 -39.53
N GLU A 101 6.38 -9.57 -39.04
CA GLU A 101 6.06 -9.13 -37.68
C GLU A 101 6.39 -10.23 -36.65
N TYR A 102 6.22 -11.48 -37.04
CA TYR A 102 6.59 -12.65 -36.23
C TYR A 102 8.10 -12.70 -35.96
N GLU A 103 8.94 -12.50 -36.98
CA GLU A 103 10.40 -12.54 -36.80
C GLU A 103 10.92 -11.39 -35.92
N ALA A 104 10.34 -10.20 -36.05
CA ALA A 104 10.70 -9.04 -35.23
C ALA A 104 10.36 -9.23 -33.74
N GLN A 105 9.22 -9.87 -33.43
CA GLN A 105 8.85 -10.19 -32.05
C GLN A 105 9.66 -11.36 -31.49
N ARG A 106 9.99 -12.35 -32.32
CA ARG A 106 10.80 -13.51 -31.94
C ARG A 106 12.24 -13.10 -31.56
N SER A 107 12.88 -12.21 -32.31
CA SER A 107 14.24 -11.73 -31.98
C SER A 107 14.27 -10.89 -30.70
N LYS A 108 13.27 -10.03 -30.51
CA LYS A 108 13.13 -9.20 -29.31
C LYS A 108 12.99 -10.00 -28.02
N ILE A 109 12.31 -11.15 -28.09
CA ILE A 109 12.16 -12.08 -26.96
C ILE A 109 13.44 -12.91 -26.73
N LEU A 110 14.14 -13.27 -27.80
CA LEU A 110 15.39 -14.04 -27.73
C LEU A 110 16.62 -13.18 -27.38
N GLY A 111 16.50 -11.85 -27.39
CA GLY A 111 17.53 -10.92 -26.92
C GLY A 111 18.82 -10.95 -27.74
N ASN A 112 18.71 -11.21 -29.05
CA ASN A 112 19.82 -11.30 -30.00
C ASN A 112 19.59 -10.36 -31.18
#